data_AF-A0A914W303-F1
#
_entry.id   AF-A0A914W303-F1
#
_cell.length_a   1.000
_cell.length_b   1.000
_cell.length_c   1.000
_cell.angle_alpha   90.00
_cell.angle_beta   90.00
_cell.angle_gamma   90.00
#
_symmetry.space_group_name_H-M   'P 1'
#
loop_
_entity.id
_entity.type
_entity.pdbx_description
1 polymer ?
#
loop_
_entity_poly.entity_id
_entity_poly.type
_entity_poly.pdbx_seq_one_letter_code
_entity_poly.pdbx_strand_id
1 'polypeptide(L)'
;MKCGKATGPDDIPADLWKAKNWPAAVDWLHWLFNRIVNDGQTPADWQQSITVPIWKQKAQLLFKWHHEKTKLLHTAFLDLEKAFDCVPHSLIWYSLRKRSVPDELVHWVQLLYQCPESQVCSAAGLSQPFPITVGVHQGSALSPLLFVIVMDVITLDLQKLVLWTLLYADDVFLASDDREELQQQVQPWKDRLAHFGLRLNVQKTEYLMTDQTAMTTIAADAISLPKTTAFKYLGSMIATDGSINADAKHQVNAAWLKWRASTGVLCDKRMPERLKLKIYCAVVLTVALYGSECWPVTAAIKWRLAVMETRMLRWTAGLTQLNHVQNEDVRRRFKVTPITMKLHKQRLVWYGHTLQADDATVAKIGLHFAVPGRRPKGPPKQLWLDTLHGDLRAAGLHPDQARDGNK
;
A
#
# COMPACT_ATOMS: atom_id res chain seq x y z
N MET A 1 13.18 19.00 2.23
CA MET A 1 13.97 17.77 2.48
C MET A 1 13.51 17.08 3.78
N LYS A 2 13.56 15.75 3.90
CA LYS A 2 13.32 15.03 5.17
C LYS A 2 14.65 14.80 5.89
N CYS A 3 14.71 15.07 7.20
CA CYS A 3 15.89 14.83 8.03
C CYS A 3 16.21 13.33 8.12
N GLY A 4 17.47 12.96 8.30
CA GLY A 4 17.89 11.56 8.51
C GLY A 4 17.75 10.63 7.30
N LYS A 5 17.83 11.18 6.08
CA LYS A 5 17.98 10.38 4.85
C LYS A 5 19.47 10.23 4.52
N ALA A 6 19.81 9.10 3.91
CA ALA A 6 21.15 8.90 3.35
C ALA A 6 21.46 10.03 2.36
N THR A 7 22.70 10.50 2.41
CA THR A 7 23.22 11.57 1.57
C THR A 7 23.31 11.13 0.12
N GLY A 8 23.30 12.11 -0.78
CA GLY A 8 23.58 11.86 -2.19
C GLY A 8 25.09 11.58 -2.39
N PRO A 9 25.52 11.43 -3.65
CA PRO A 9 26.93 11.26 -4.00
C PRO A 9 27.83 12.42 -3.55
N ASP A 10 27.25 13.58 -3.25
CA ASP A 10 27.90 14.78 -2.70
C ASP A 10 28.16 14.70 -1.19
N ASP A 11 27.62 13.67 -0.52
CA ASP A 11 27.66 13.44 0.92
C ASP A 11 27.10 14.59 1.79
N ILE A 12 26.25 15.45 1.23
CA ILE A 12 25.69 16.60 1.96
C ILE A 12 24.36 16.21 2.64
N PRO A 13 24.29 16.22 3.99
CA PRO A 13 23.07 15.85 4.69
C PRO A 13 21.97 16.90 4.58
N ALA A 14 20.73 16.42 4.42
CA ALA A 14 19.52 17.24 4.44
C ALA A 14 19.39 18.14 5.69
N ASP A 15 20.09 17.78 6.78
CA ASP A 15 20.13 18.52 8.04
C ASP A 15 21.00 19.78 7.95
N LEU A 16 22.04 19.78 7.10
CA LEU A 16 22.88 20.95 6.84
C LEU A 16 22.07 22.06 6.15
N TRP A 17 21.26 21.67 5.17
CA TRP A 17 20.33 22.58 4.47
C TRP A 17 19.25 23.19 5.37
N LYS A 18 18.99 22.57 6.52
CA LYS A 18 17.98 23.02 7.50
C LYS A 18 18.58 23.76 8.68
N ALA A 19 19.91 23.81 8.80
CA ALA A 19 20.56 24.51 9.89
C ALA A 19 20.23 26.00 9.78
N LYS A 20 19.58 26.56 10.80
CA LYS A 20 19.02 27.93 10.80
C LYS A 20 20.05 29.06 10.67
N ASN A 21 21.35 28.75 10.61
CA ASN A 21 22.45 29.72 10.61
C ASN A 21 23.39 29.56 9.40
N TRP A 22 22.86 29.37 8.20
CA TRP A 22 23.67 29.46 6.98
C TRP A 22 23.16 30.57 6.03
N PRO A 23 23.41 31.85 6.35
CA PRO A 23 22.98 32.98 5.51
C PRO A 23 23.49 32.85 4.06
N ALA A 24 24.74 32.40 3.90
CA ALA A 24 25.34 32.16 2.59
C ALA A 24 24.63 31.07 1.78
N ALA A 25 24.00 30.05 2.40
CA ALA A 25 23.18 29.09 1.65
C ALA A 25 21.86 29.69 1.21
N VAL A 26 21.28 30.61 1.99
CA VAL A 26 20.08 31.35 1.59
C VAL A 26 20.40 32.29 0.44
N ASP A 27 21.52 33.02 0.49
CA ASP A 27 21.96 33.91 -0.59
C ASP A 27 22.34 33.12 -1.85
N TRP A 28 22.96 31.95 -1.70
CA TRP A 28 23.31 31.06 -2.80
C TRP A 28 22.07 30.42 -3.44
N LEU A 29 21.11 29.96 -2.62
CA LEU A 29 19.80 29.48 -3.11
C LEU A 29 18.99 30.62 -3.75
N HIS A 30 19.02 31.83 -3.18
CA HIS A 30 18.34 33.00 -3.74
C HIS A 30 18.94 33.41 -5.09
N TRP A 31 20.28 33.40 -5.22
CA TRP A 31 20.96 33.59 -6.50
C TRP A 31 20.60 32.48 -7.50
N LEU A 32 20.60 31.22 -7.06
CA LEU A 32 20.18 30.07 -7.85
C LEU A 32 18.75 30.26 -8.37
N PHE A 33 17.75 30.51 -7.49
CA PHE A 33 16.35 30.71 -7.86
C PHE A 33 16.10 31.94 -8.73
N ASN A 34 16.82 33.04 -8.53
CA ASN A 34 16.64 34.23 -9.38
C ASN A 34 17.24 34.05 -10.78
N ARG A 35 18.35 33.31 -10.89
CA ARG A 35 18.91 32.88 -12.18
C ARG A 35 17.94 31.97 -12.93
N ILE A 36 17.30 31.08 -12.18
CA ILE A 36 16.22 30.21 -12.62
C ILE A 36 14.99 30.97 -13.20
N VAL A 37 14.55 32.04 -12.53
CA VAL A 37 13.40 32.86 -12.96
C VAL A 37 13.73 33.70 -14.19
N ASN A 38 14.92 34.29 -14.25
CA ASN A 38 15.34 35.14 -15.36
C ASN A 38 15.69 34.35 -16.64
N ASP A 39 16.18 33.12 -16.48
CA ASP A 39 16.55 32.23 -17.60
C ASP A 39 15.37 31.35 -18.08
N GLY A 40 14.19 31.41 -17.41
CA GLY A 40 13.01 30.62 -17.76
C GLY A 40 13.10 29.12 -17.40
N GLN A 41 13.94 28.79 -16.44
CA GLN A 41 14.22 27.43 -15.98
C GLN A 41 14.21 27.35 -14.46
N THR A 42 13.26 26.69 -13.79
CA THR A 42 13.32 26.44 -12.33
C THR A 42 13.82 25.05 -11.98
N PRO A 43 14.33 24.82 -10.74
CA PRO A 43 14.43 23.48 -10.21
C PRO A 43 13.00 23.03 -9.93
N ALA A 44 12.54 22.09 -10.75
CA ALA A 44 11.16 21.63 -10.85
C ALA A 44 10.54 21.10 -9.53
N ASP A 45 11.31 20.89 -8.47
CA ASP A 45 10.90 20.17 -7.27
C ASP A 45 9.85 20.87 -6.39
N TRP A 46 9.59 22.17 -6.57
CA TRP A 46 9.17 23.02 -5.43
C TRP A 46 7.77 23.62 -5.45
N GLN A 47 6.92 23.34 -6.45
CA GLN A 47 5.68 24.13 -6.57
C GLN A 47 4.38 23.48 -6.08
N GLN A 48 4.28 22.18 -5.78
CA GLN A 48 3.18 21.64 -4.96
C GLN A 48 3.30 20.14 -4.68
N SER A 49 2.86 19.74 -3.49
CA SER A 49 2.65 18.33 -3.12
C SER A 49 1.33 18.21 -2.37
N ILE A 50 0.34 17.59 -3.00
CA ILE A 50 -0.90 17.16 -2.36
C ILE A 50 -0.78 15.66 -2.12
N THR A 51 -0.70 15.28 -0.85
CA THR A 51 -0.73 13.87 -0.46
C THR A 51 -2.17 13.40 -0.47
N VAL A 52 -2.59 12.73 -1.53
CA VAL A 52 -3.86 11.99 -1.57
C VAL A 52 -3.61 10.62 -0.93
N PRO A 53 -4.29 10.27 0.19
CA PRO A 53 -4.18 8.92 0.72
C PRO A 53 -4.82 7.94 -0.26
N ILE A 54 -3.99 7.17 -0.97
CA ILE A 54 -4.45 6.04 -1.77
C ILE A 54 -4.65 4.86 -0.82
N TRP A 55 -5.90 4.63 -0.43
CA TRP A 55 -6.27 3.55 0.50
C TRP A 55 -6.08 2.18 -0.17
N LYS A 56 -5.22 1.33 0.41
CA LYS A 56 -4.72 0.08 -0.22
C LYS A 56 -5.62 -1.15 -0.06
N GLN A 57 -6.72 -1.04 0.69
CA GLN A 57 -7.49 -2.19 1.20
C GLN A 57 -8.76 -2.48 0.38
N LYS A 58 -8.85 -1.92 -0.84
CA LYS A 58 -10.05 -1.89 -1.70
C LYS A 58 -10.44 -3.26 -2.23
N ALA A 59 -9.46 -4.03 -2.72
CA ALA A 59 -9.71 -5.37 -3.23
C ALA A 59 -10.32 -6.28 -2.15
N GLN A 60 -9.85 -6.19 -0.90
CA GLN A 60 -10.39 -7.01 0.20
C GLN A 60 -11.89 -6.80 0.43
N LEU A 61 -12.38 -5.57 0.31
CA LEU A 61 -13.81 -5.28 0.45
C LEU A 61 -14.61 -5.87 -0.72
N LEU A 62 -14.09 -5.79 -1.94
CA LEU A 62 -14.73 -6.36 -3.12
C LEU A 62 -14.94 -7.87 -2.99
N PHE A 63 -13.87 -8.61 -2.66
CA PHE A 63 -13.96 -10.06 -2.41
C PHE A 63 -14.97 -10.39 -1.32
N LYS A 64 -15.00 -9.56 -0.27
CA LYS A 64 -15.90 -9.75 0.84
C LYS A 64 -17.36 -9.59 0.42
N TRP A 65 -17.73 -8.51 -0.27
CA TRP A 65 -19.12 -8.32 -0.68
C TRP A 65 -19.61 -9.42 -1.63
N HIS A 66 -18.76 -9.89 -2.55
CA HIS A 66 -19.11 -10.99 -3.44
C HIS A 66 -19.30 -12.30 -2.67
N HIS A 67 -18.40 -12.59 -1.72
CA HIS A 67 -18.52 -13.75 -0.85
C HIS A 67 -19.76 -13.70 0.05
N GLU A 68 -20.09 -12.54 0.61
CA GLU A 68 -21.28 -12.32 1.45
C GLU A 68 -22.59 -12.63 0.70
N LYS A 69 -22.57 -12.48 -0.63
CA LYS A 69 -23.69 -12.77 -1.53
C LYS A 69 -23.57 -14.09 -2.27
N THR A 70 -22.51 -14.88 -2.00
CA THR A 70 -22.19 -16.11 -2.75
C THR A 70 -22.21 -15.90 -4.26
N LYS A 71 -21.71 -14.75 -4.69
CA LYS A 71 -21.48 -14.46 -6.10
C LYS A 71 -20.04 -14.78 -6.47
N LEU A 72 -19.88 -15.32 -7.66
CA LEU A 72 -18.57 -15.56 -8.23
C LEU A 72 -17.93 -14.21 -8.55
N LEU A 73 -16.67 -14.08 -8.16
CA LEU A 73 -15.81 -12.97 -8.52
C LEU A 73 -14.54 -13.57 -9.09
N HIS A 74 -14.23 -13.17 -10.32
CA HIS A 74 -13.04 -13.53 -11.06
C HIS A 74 -12.07 -12.36 -10.99
N THR A 75 -10.81 -12.62 -10.64
CA THR A 75 -9.80 -11.56 -10.53
C THR A 75 -8.49 -11.97 -11.16
N ALA A 76 -7.83 -11.02 -11.81
CA ALA A 76 -6.49 -11.16 -12.33
C ALA A 76 -5.60 -10.09 -11.70
N PHE A 77 -4.47 -10.51 -11.15
CA PHE A 77 -3.42 -9.65 -10.62
C PHE A 77 -2.30 -9.62 -11.64
N LEU A 78 -2.19 -8.54 -12.43
CA LEU A 78 -1.13 -8.39 -13.41
C LEU A 78 0.05 -7.68 -12.77
N ASP A 79 1.23 -8.28 -12.92
CA ASP A 79 2.51 -7.75 -12.43
C ASP A 79 3.33 -7.27 -13.63
N LEU A 80 3.92 -6.08 -13.54
CA LEU A 80 4.77 -5.51 -14.57
C LEU A 80 6.24 -5.87 -14.34
N GLU A 81 6.95 -6.29 -15.40
CA GLU A 81 8.39 -6.54 -15.35
C GLU A 81 9.16 -5.24 -15.22
N LYS A 82 9.79 -5.02 -14.04
CA LYS A 82 10.66 -3.88 -13.76
C LYS A 82 10.02 -2.56 -14.19
N ALA A 83 8.78 -2.33 -13.77
CA ALA A 83 7.92 -1.28 -14.32
C ALA A 83 8.58 0.10 -14.38
N PHE A 84 9.31 0.48 -13.32
CA PHE A 84 10.01 1.77 -13.24
C PHE A 84 11.20 1.84 -14.18
N ASP A 85 11.87 0.74 -14.48
CA ASP A 85 13.08 0.69 -15.32
C ASP A 85 12.76 0.61 -16.81
N CYS A 86 11.53 0.23 -17.15
CA CYS A 86 11.13 -0.06 -18.54
C CYS A 86 10.42 1.12 -19.22
N VAL A 87 10.01 2.18 -18.50
CA VAL A 87 9.22 3.28 -19.08
C VAL A 87 10.02 4.04 -20.15
N PRO A 88 9.59 4.07 -21.43
CA PRO A 88 10.28 4.86 -22.43
C PRO A 88 10.18 6.37 -22.11
N HIS A 89 11.29 7.12 -22.22
CA HIS A 89 11.26 8.55 -21.93
C HIS A 89 10.31 9.32 -22.86
N SER A 90 10.25 8.92 -24.13
CA SER A 90 9.29 9.46 -25.11
C SER A 90 7.83 9.37 -24.63
N LEU A 91 7.49 8.27 -23.94
CA LEU A 91 6.17 8.04 -23.39
C LEU A 91 5.86 8.99 -22.23
N ILE A 92 6.85 9.36 -21.42
CA ILE A 92 6.70 10.34 -20.35
C ILE A 92 6.29 11.69 -20.95
N TRP A 93 7.01 12.16 -21.97
CA TRP A 93 6.73 13.44 -22.65
C TRP A 93 5.35 13.44 -23.28
N TYR A 94 5.02 12.35 -23.98
CA TYR A 94 3.71 12.16 -24.59
C TYR A 94 2.59 12.23 -23.54
N SER A 95 2.76 11.53 -22.41
CA SER A 95 1.73 11.45 -21.37
C SER A 95 1.52 12.77 -20.65
N LEU A 96 2.59 13.52 -20.37
CA LEU A 96 2.49 14.86 -19.79
C LEU A 96 1.73 15.82 -20.72
N ARG A 97 2.08 15.86 -22.00
CA ARG A 97 1.37 16.69 -22.99
C ARG A 97 -0.09 16.27 -23.14
N LYS A 98 -0.38 14.97 -23.10
CA LYS A 98 -1.76 14.45 -23.17
C LYS A 98 -2.62 14.89 -21.99
N ARG A 99 -2.00 15.16 -20.83
CA ARG A 99 -2.64 15.73 -19.64
C ARG A 99 -2.61 17.25 -19.60
N SER A 100 -2.29 17.90 -20.72
CA SER A 100 -2.24 19.36 -20.86
C SER A 100 -1.23 20.02 -19.90
N VAL A 101 -0.16 19.31 -19.54
CA VAL A 101 0.97 19.92 -18.83
C VAL A 101 1.67 20.90 -19.78
N PRO A 102 1.94 22.16 -19.36
CA PRO A 102 2.63 23.16 -20.18
C PRO A 102 3.97 22.65 -20.72
N ASP A 103 4.28 22.98 -21.98
CA ASP A 103 5.50 22.50 -22.65
C ASP A 103 6.78 22.98 -21.95
N GLU A 104 6.75 24.12 -21.25
CA GLU A 104 7.90 24.57 -20.45
C GLU A 104 8.22 23.57 -19.34
N LEU A 105 7.21 23.07 -18.63
CA LEU A 105 7.41 22.06 -17.59
C LEU A 105 7.85 20.72 -18.18
N VAL A 106 7.29 20.33 -19.33
CA VAL A 106 7.73 19.12 -20.04
C VAL A 106 9.21 19.22 -20.40
N HIS A 107 9.66 20.37 -20.90
CA HIS A 107 11.07 20.60 -21.21
C HIS A 107 11.97 20.44 -19.98
N TRP A 108 11.52 20.89 -18.81
CA TRP A 108 12.34 20.75 -17.61
C TRP A 108 12.41 19.32 -17.10
N VAL A 109 11.32 18.56 -17.21
CA VAL A 109 11.41 17.12 -16.96
C VAL A 109 12.33 16.47 -17.99
N GLN A 110 12.35 16.89 -19.26
CA GLN A 110 13.31 16.39 -20.24
C GLN A 110 14.76 16.66 -19.82
N LEU A 111 15.08 17.85 -19.31
CA LEU A 111 16.41 18.19 -18.80
C LEU A 111 16.88 17.23 -17.69
N LEU A 112 15.96 16.81 -16.80
CA LEU A 112 16.27 15.82 -15.75
C LEU A 112 16.67 14.45 -16.32
N TYR A 113 16.31 14.14 -17.57
CA TYR A 113 16.53 12.85 -18.23
C TYR A 113 17.56 12.94 -19.37
N GLN A 114 18.23 14.09 -19.56
CA GLN A 114 19.28 14.23 -20.57
C GLN A 114 20.58 13.55 -20.12
N CYS A 115 21.05 12.58 -20.91
CA CYS A 115 22.32 11.85 -20.75
C CYS A 115 22.61 11.30 -19.33
N PRO A 116 21.71 10.52 -18.68
CA PRO A 116 22.06 9.89 -17.43
C PRO A 116 22.99 8.70 -17.72
N GLU A 117 24.23 8.76 -17.26
CA GLU A 117 25.08 7.57 -17.12
C GLU A 117 24.90 6.98 -15.73
N SER A 118 24.75 5.67 -15.64
CA SER A 118 24.62 4.94 -14.38
C SER A 118 25.82 4.04 -14.16
N GLN A 119 26.13 3.81 -12.89
CA GLN A 119 27.12 2.84 -12.43
C GLN A 119 26.53 2.03 -11.29
N VAL A 120 26.81 0.72 -11.28
CA VAL A 120 26.38 -0.18 -10.22
C VAL A 120 27.55 -0.40 -9.26
N CYS A 121 27.37 -0.03 -8.00
CA CYS A 121 28.32 -0.37 -6.93
C CYS A 121 27.98 -1.76 -6.38
N SER A 122 28.91 -2.69 -6.50
CA SER A 122 28.80 -4.06 -5.98
C SER A 122 29.94 -4.36 -5.00
N ALA A 123 29.91 -5.52 -4.34
CA ALA A 123 31.01 -5.96 -3.47
C ALA A 123 32.35 -6.10 -4.22
N ALA A 124 32.33 -6.21 -5.56
CA ALA A 124 33.51 -6.26 -6.42
C ALA A 124 33.99 -4.88 -6.91
N GLY A 125 33.35 -3.79 -6.49
CA GLY A 125 33.64 -2.42 -6.93
C GLY A 125 32.55 -1.82 -7.81
N LEU A 126 32.87 -0.66 -8.41
CA LEU A 126 32.01 0.08 -9.34
C LEU A 126 32.04 -0.54 -10.75
N SER A 127 30.88 -0.65 -11.38
CA SER A 127 30.79 -1.02 -12.80
C SER A 127 31.27 0.12 -13.70
N GLN A 128 31.53 -0.21 -14.97
CA GLN A 128 31.68 0.82 -16.01
C GLN A 128 30.38 1.63 -16.14
N PRO A 129 30.47 2.94 -16.48
CA PRO A 129 29.30 3.74 -16.79
C PRO A 129 28.54 3.16 -17.99
N PHE A 130 27.20 3.19 -17.92
CA PHE A 130 26.34 2.83 -19.04
C PHE A 130 25.19 3.85 -19.17
N PRO A 131 24.74 4.16 -20.40
CA PRO A 131 23.68 5.14 -20.62
C PRO A 131 22.31 4.58 -20.19
N ILE A 132 21.50 5.43 -19.55
CA ILE A 132 20.10 5.15 -19.24
C ILE A 132 19.24 5.69 -20.38
N THR A 133 18.66 4.78 -21.17
CA THR A 133 17.78 5.12 -22.31
C THR A 133 16.28 4.97 -22.00
N VAL A 134 15.96 4.26 -20.92
CA VAL A 134 14.59 3.97 -20.47
C VAL A 134 14.54 3.97 -18.94
N GLY A 135 13.33 4.11 -18.42
CA GLY A 135 13.02 4.08 -17.01
C GLY A 135 12.97 5.45 -16.37
N VAL A 136 12.18 5.55 -15.30
CA VAL A 136 12.12 6.70 -14.41
C VAL A 136 13.22 6.59 -13.36
N HIS A 137 13.76 7.72 -12.90
CA HIS A 137 14.84 7.74 -11.91
C HIS A 137 14.38 7.18 -10.56
N GLN A 138 14.80 5.96 -10.22
CA GLN A 138 14.47 5.38 -8.92
C GLN A 138 15.09 6.21 -7.79
N GLY A 139 14.28 6.54 -6.78
CA GLY A 139 14.69 7.41 -5.67
C GLY A 139 14.39 8.90 -5.89
N SER A 140 14.06 9.33 -7.11
CA SER A 140 13.55 10.68 -7.35
C SER A 140 12.13 10.84 -6.79
N ALA A 141 11.83 12.02 -6.25
CA ALA A 141 10.51 12.36 -5.75
C ALA A 141 9.47 12.50 -6.87
N LEU A 142 9.91 12.85 -8.09
CA LEU A 142 9.03 13.07 -9.24
C LEU A 142 8.66 11.77 -9.97
N SER A 143 9.56 10.78 -9.97
CA SER A 143 9.39 9.51 -10.70
C SER A 143 8.09 8.76 -10.43
N PRO A 144 7.61 8.63 -9.17
CA PRO A 144 6.33 7.99 -8.90
C PRO A 144 5.16 8.70 -9.60
N LEU A 145 5.15 10.04 -9.61
CA LEU A 145 4.08 10.81 -10.25
C LEU A 145 4.12 10.64 -11.78
N LEU A 146 5.31 10.70 -12.39
CA LEU A 146 5.48 10.47 -13.82
C LEU A 146 4.99 9.08 -14.22
N PHE A 147 5.34 8.07 -13.42
CA PHE A 147 4.88 6.71 -13.65
C PHE A 147 3.35 6.60 -13.58
N VAL A 148 2.71 7.19 -12.57
CA VAL A 148 1.24 7.20 -12.46
C VAL A 148 0.60 7.90 -13.66
N ILE A 149 1.12 9.06 -14.09
CA ILE A 149 0.59 9.79 -15.26
C ILE A 149 0.71 8.95 -16.54
N VAL A 150 1.84 8.28 -16.75
CA VAL A 150 2.04 7.39 -17.90
C VAL A 150 1.04 6.24 -17.88
N MET A 151 0.94 5.53 -16.75
CA MET A 151 -0.01 4.43 -16.60
C MET A 151 -1.44 4.87 -16.82
N ASP A 152 -1.83 6.02 -16.27
CA ASP A 152 -3.18 6.57 -16.42
C ASP A 152 -3.49 6.94 -17.89
N VAL A 153 -2.54 7.56 -18.61
CA VAL A 153 -2.74 7.92 -20.02
C VAL A 153 -2.84 6.70 -20.94
N ILE A 154 -1.98 5.70 -20.79
CA ILE A 154 -1.96 4.55 -21.72
C ILE A 154 -3.10 3.55 -21.48
N THR A 155 -3.72 3.61 -20.30
CA THR A 155 -4.78 2.67 -19.89
C THR A 155 -6.17 3.31 -19.75
N LEU A 156 -6.30 4.62 -19.98
CA LEU A 156 -7.53 5.39 -19.71
C LEU A 156 -8.80 4.76 -20.31
N ASP A 157 -8.70 4.23 -21.53
CA ASP A 157 -9.79 3.59 -22.27
C ASP A 157 -10.04 2.13 -21.86
N LEU A 158 -9.08 1.49 -21.17
CA LEU A 158 -9.19 0.13 -20.65
C LEU A 158 -9.69 0.08 -19.20
N GLN A 159 -9.61 1.21 -18.48
CA GLN A 159 -10.05 1.31 -17.09
C GLN A 159 -11.57 1.24 -17.00
N LYS A 160 -12.08 0.33 -16.15
CA LYS A 160 -13.48 0.26 -15.77
C LYS A 160 -13.77 1.13 -14.55
N LEU A 161 -15.05 1.18 -14.17
CA LEU A 161 -15.49 1.81 -12.93
C LEU A 161 -14.66 1.34 -11.73
N VAL A 162 -14.46 2.27 -10.79
CA VAL A 162 -13.77 2.05 -9.52
C VAL A 162 -14.27 0.76 -8.86
N LEU A 163 -13.33 -0.08 -8.38
CA LEU A 163 -13.48 -1.45 -7.85
C LEU A 163 -13.25 -2.57 -8.88
N TRP A 164 -13.60 -2.38 -10.15
CA TRP A 164 -13.40 -3.40 -11.20
C TRP A 164 -12.00 -3.33 -11.82
N THR A 165 -11.42 -2.14 -11.84
CA THR A 165 -10.02 -1.92 -12.19
C THR A 165 -9.36 -1.10 -11.08
N LEU A 166 -8.28 -1.61 -10.49
CA LEU A 166 -7.49 -0.87 -9.51
C LEU A 166 -6.03 -0.85 -9.95
N LEU A 167 -5.51 0.35 -10.14
CA LEU A 167 -4.10 0.58 -10.44
C LEU A 167 -3.39 1.07 -9.19
N TYR A 168 -2.34 0.38 -8.80
CA TYR A 168 -1.45 0.83 -7.73
C TYR A 168 -0.01 0.68 -8.18
N ALA A 169 0.57 1.78 -8.68
CA ALA A 169 1.86 1.74 -9.34
C ALA A 169 1.91 0.60 -10.38
N ASP A 170 2.79 -0.36 -10.21
CA ASP A 170 3.01 -1.52 -11.07
C ASP A 170 2.01 -2.66 -10.86
N ASP A 171 1.28 -2.67 -9.75
CA ASP A 171 0.23 -3.66 -9.46
C ASP A 171 -1.07 -3.29 -10.18
N VAL A 172 -1.46 -4.08 -11.17
CA VAL A 172 -2.75 -3.94 -11.86
C VAL A 172 -3.71 -5.02 -11.36
N PHE A 173 -4.85 -4.60 -10.84
CA PHE A 173 -5.92 -5.48 -10.41
C PHE A 173 -7.12 -5.35 -11.33
N LEU A 174 -7.54 -6.46 -11.92
CA LEU A 174 -8.75 -6.58 -12.72
C LEU A 174 -9.73 -7.52 -12.04
N ALA A 175 -11.01 -7.15 -12.05
CA ALA A 175 -12.10 -7.95 -11.51
C ALA A 175 -13.29 -7.99 -12.46
N SER A 176 -14.02 -9.10 -12.42
CA SER A 176 -15.23 -9.31 -13.21
C SER A 176 -16.16 -10.32 -12.53
N ASP A 177 -17.46 -10.15 -12.73
CA ASP A 177 -18.47 -11.17 -12.37
C ASP A 177 -18.45 -12.35 -13.35
N ASP A 178 -17.92 -12.15 -14.57
CA ASP A 178 -17.84 -13.15 -15.62
C ASP A 178 -16.37 -13.49 -15.96
N ARG A 179 -16.08 -14.80 -16.04
CA ARG A 179 -14.74 -15.34 -16.36
C ARG A 179 -14.28 -14.99 -17.77
N GLU A 180 -15.16 -15.12 -18.76
CA GLU A 180 -14.85 -14.85 -20.16
C GLU A 180 -14.63 -13.36 -20.37
N GLU A 181 -15.43 -12.53 -19.70
CA GLU A 181 -15.23 -11.08 -19.69
C GLU A 181 -13.88 -10.70 -19.06
N LEU A 182 -13.45 -11.35 -17.97
CA LEU A 182 -12.11 -11.11 -17.41
C LEU A 182 -11.02 -11.54 -18.39
N GLN A 183 -11.16 -12.71 -19.01
CA GLN A 183 -10.19 -13.19 -20.00
C GLN A 183 -10.08 -12.23 -21.19
N GLN A 184 -11.20 -11.72 -21.69
CA GLN A 184 -11.25 -10.72 -22.75
C GLN A 184 -10.67 -9.36 -22.33
N GLN A 185 -10.57 -9.06 -21.03
CA GLN A 185 -9.90 -7.84 -20.55
C GLN A 185 -8.38 -8.01 -20.47
N VAL A 186 -7.88 -9.17 -20.02
CA VAL A 186 -6.45 -9.37 -19.80
C VAL A 186 -5.64 -9.19 -21.09
N GLN A 187 -6.16 -9.63 -22.23
CA GLN A 187 -5.45 -9.55 -23.51
C GLN A 187 -5.24 -8.11 -24.00
N PRO A 188 -6.26 -7.24 -24.11
CA PRO A 188 -6.07 -5.82 -24.40
C PRO A 188 -5.10 -5.12 -23.45
N TRP A 189 -5.14 -5.44 -22.15
CA TRP A 189 -4.19 -4.89 -21.18
C TRP A 189 -2.76 -5.29 -21.50
N LYS A 190 -2.52 -6.58 -21.78
CA LYS A 190 -1.21 -7.10 -22.18
C LYS A 190 -0.70 -6.43 -23.46
N ASP A 191 -1.52 -6.41 -24.50
CA ASP A 191 -1.16 -5.88 -25.81
C ASP A 191 -0.87 -4.38 -25.74
N ARG A 192 -1.71 -3.63 -25.01
CA ARG A 192 -1.55 -2.19 -24.80
C ARG A 192 -0.26 -1.87 -24.05
N LEU A 193 0.00 -2.56 -22.95
CA LEU A 193 1.23 -2.35 -22.18
C LEU A 193 2.46 -2.66 -23.04
N ALA A 194 2.44 -3.79 -23.77
CA ALA A 194 3.54 -4.20 -24.64
C ALA A 194 3.80 -3.20 -25.77
N HIS A 195 2.73 -2.65 -26.36
CA HIS A 195 2.81 -1.60 -27.38
C HIS A 195 3.57 -0.36 -26.88
N PHE A 196 3.42 -0.03 -25.60
CA PHE A 196 4.09 1.11 -24.95
C PHE A 196 5.42 0.74 -24.26
N GLY A 197 5.96 -0.46 -24.52
CA GLY A 197 7.25 -0.90 -23.99
C GLY A 197 7.21 -1.46 -22.56
N LEU A 198 6.02 -1.63 -21.98
CA LEU A 198 5.83 -2.21 -20.66
C LEU A 198 5.43 -3.69 -20.79
N ARG A 199 6.15 -4.59 -20.13
CA ARG A 199 5.89 -6.03 -20.24
C ARG A 199 5.25 -6.57 -18.98
N LEU A 200 4.29 -7.47 -19.14
CA LEU A 200 3.72 -8.22 -18.02
C LEU A 200 4.63 -9.39 -17.64
N ASN A 201 4.82 -9.57 -16.34
CA ASN A 201 5.45 -10.74 -15.77
C ASN A 201 4.43 -11.86 -15.70
N VAL A 202 4.37 -12.70 -16.73
CA VAL A 202 3.39 -13.79 -16.83
C VAL A 202 3.54 -14.79 -15.68
N GLN A 203 4.75 -14.97 -15.13
CA GLN A 203 5.00 -15.90 -14.02
C GLN A 203 4.47 -15.41 -12.68
N LYS A 204 4.46 -14.08 -12.46
CA LYS A 204 3.91 -13.46 -11.25
C LYS A 204 2.46 -13.03 -11.40
N THR A 205 1.95 -13.02 -12.63
CA THR A 205 0.55 -12.72 -12.90
C THR A 205 -0.30 -13.89 -12.45
N GLU A 206 -1.25 -13.66 -11.55
CA GLU A 206 -2.06 -14.73 -10.95
C GLU A 206 -3.56 -14.51 -11.17
N TYR A 207 -4.29 -15.61 -11.26
CA TYR A 207 -5.74 -15.65 -11.34
C TYR A 207 -6.33 -16.18 -10.04
N LEU A 208 -7.32 -15.48 -9.49
CA LEU A 208 -8.00 -15.87 -8.26
C LEU A 208 -9.52 -15.77 -8.42
N MET A 209 -10.22 -16.77 -7.89
CA MET A 209 -11.68 -16.90 -7.99
C MET A 209 -12.28 -17.25 -6.63
N THR A 210 -13.39 -16.62 -6.26
CA THR A 210 -14.01 -16.78 -4.93
C THR A 210 -14.59 -18.18 -4.66
N ASP A 211 -14.78 -19.02 -5.68
CA ASP A 211 -15.18 -20.42 -5.52
C ASP A 211 -14.07 -21.40 -5.96
N GLN A 212 -13.82 -22.39 -5.11
CA GLN A 212 -12.79 -23.41 -5.26
C GLN A 212 -13.24 -24.58 -6.15
N THR A 213 -14.54 -24.74 -6.40
CA THR A 213 -15.08 -25.92 -7.12
C THR A 213 -14.80 -25.93 -8.62
N ALA A 214 -14.59 -24.77 -9.25
CA ALA A 214 -14.27 -24.71 -10.68
C ALA A 214 -12.77 -24.95 -10.95
N MET A 215 -12.42 -25.95 -11.77
CA MET A 215 -11.03 -26.15 -12.24
C MET A 215 -10.63 -25.22 -13.39
N THR A 216 -11.54 -24.35 -13.84
CA THR A 216 -11.30 -23.47 -14.98
C THR A 216 -10.41 -22.29 -14.62
N THR A 217 -9.41 -22.07 -15.48
CA THR A 217 -8.49 -20.93 -15.44
C THR A 217 -8.79 -19.96 -16.60
N ILE A 218 -8.08 -18.84 -16.63
CA ILE A 218 -8.05 -17.89 -17.75
C ILE A 218 -6.71 -17.98 -18.46
N ALA A 219 -6.70 -17.70 -19.77
CA ALA A 219 -5.48 -17.69 -20.58
C ALA A 219 -5.19 -16.30 -21.14
N ALA A 220 -3.91 -15.95 -21.23
CA ALA A 220 -3.39 -14.79 -21.97
C ALA A 220 -2.37 -15.30 -23.00
N ASP A 221 -2.56 -15.00 -24.29
CA ASP A 221 -1.78 -15.59 -25.41
C ASP A 221 -1.64 -17.12 -25.35
N ALA A 222 -2.74 -17.83 -25.10
CA ALA A 222 -2.77 -19.28 -24.91
C ALA A 222 -1.96 -19.82 -23.70
N ILE A 223 -1.31 -18.96 -22.91
CA ILE A 223 -0.68 -19.33 -21.64
C ILE A 223 -1.72 -19.23 -20.52
N SER A 224 -2.02 -20.37 -19.90
CA SER A 224 -2.87 -20.42 -18.71
C SER A 224 -2.23 -19.64 -17.56
N LEU A 225 -2.94 -18.66 -17.01
CA LEU A 225 -2.50 -18.01 -15.77
C LEU A 225 -2.58 -19.00 -14.60
N PRO A 226 -1.62 -18.99 -13.68
CA PRO A 226 -1.66 -19.83 -12.50
C PRO A 226 -2.87 -19.45 -11.63
N LYS A 227 -3.73 -20.44 -11.34
CA LYS A 227 -4.84 -20.28 -10.39
C LYS A 227 -4.33 -20.43 -8.97
N THR A 228 -4.61 -19.47 -8.09
CA THR A 228 -4.15 -19.52 -6.69
C THR A 228 -5.29 -19.43 -5.69
N THR A 229 -5.08 -20.02 -4.52
CA THR A 229 -6.06 -20.02 -3.42
C THR A 229 -5.91 -18.82 -2.49
N ALA A 230 -4.73 -18.21 -2.49
CA ALA A 230 -4.49 -16.95 -1.81
C ALA A 230 -3.37 -16.16 -2.51
N PHE A 231 -3.59 -14.87 -2.69
CA PHE A 231 -2.62 -13.95 -3.30
C PHE A 231 -2.28 -12.82 -2.34
N LYS A 232 -1.03 -12.35 -2.38
CA LYS A 232 -0.58 -11.20 -1.60
C LYS A 232 -0.74 -9.93 -2.44
N TYR A 233 -1.76 -9.14 -2.15
CA TYR A 233 -2.02 -7.87 -2.82
C TYR A 233 -1.78 -6.70 -1.85
N LEU A 234 -0.90 -5.76 -2.21
CA LEU A 234 -0.60 -4.54 -1.44
C LEU A 234 -0.27 -4.78 0.06
N GLY A 235 0.36 -5.93 0.35
CA GLY A 235 0.77 -6.31 1.71
C GLY A 235 -0.27 -7.08 2.53
N SER A 236 -1.45 -7.33 1.97
CA SER A 236 -2.48 -8.16 2.61
C SER A 236 -2.76 -9.42 1.80
N MET A 237 -3.13 -10.50 2.48
CA MET A 237 -3.55 -11.73 1.78
C MET A 237 -5.03 -11.65 1.40
N ILE A 238 -5.32 -12.01 0.17
CA ILE A 238 -6.67 -12.21 -0.35
C ILE A 238 -6.83 -13.69 -0.60
N ALA A 239 -7.80 -14.33 0.05
CA ALA A 239 -8.07 -15.75 -0.09
C ALA A 239 -9.37 -15.99 -0.87
N THR A 240 -9.44 -17.10 -1.61
CA THR A 240 -10.61 -17.50 -2.39
C THR A 240 -11.85 -17.67 -1.53
N ASP A 241 -11.69 -18.22 -0.32
CA ASP A 241 -12.78 -18.44 0.63
C ASP A 241 -13.26 -17.16 1.36
N GLY A 242 -12.77 -15.99 0.94
CA GLY A 242 -13.03 -14.69 1.56
C GLY A 242 -12.55 -14.60 3.02
N SER A 243 -11.75 -15.56 3.49
CA SER A 243 -11.34 -15.66 4.88
C SER A 243 -10.17 -14.74 5.17
N ILE A 244 -10.31 -13.97 6.25
CA ILE A 244 -9.22 -13.16 6.78
C ILE A 244 -8.20 -13.98 7.59
N ASN A 245 -8.39 -15.30 7.73
CA ASN A 245 -7.45 -16.13 8.49
C ASN A 245 -6.05 -16.13 7.88
N ALA A 246 -5.97 -16.18 6.54
CA ALA A 246 -4.72 -16.11 5.79
C ALA A 246 -4.02 -14.76 6.02
N ASP A 247 -4.77 -13.65 5.92
CA ASP A 247 -4.24 -12.30 6.12
C ASP A 247 -3.78 -12.09 7.56
N ALA A 248 -4.61 -12.42 8.54
CA ALA A 248 -4.25 -12.34 9.94
C ALA A 248 -3.05 -13.26 10.29
N LYS A 249 -2.85 -14.38 9.58
CA LYS A 249 -1.67 -15.26 9.80
C LYS A 249 -0.44 -14.60 9.24
N HIS A 250 -0.54 -14.04 8.04
CA HIS A 250 0.51 -13.28 7.39
C HIS A 250 0.96 -12.09 8.25
N GLN A 251 0.03 -11.26 8.76
CA GLN A 251 0.40 -10.11 9.60
C GLN A 251 1.01 -10.52 10.94
N VAL A 252 0.51 -11.58 11.59
CA VAL A 252 1.12 -12.12 12.82
C VAL A 252 2.56 -12.59 12.55
N ASN A 253 2.79 -13.29 11.44
CA ASN A 253 4.12 -13.76 11.08
C ASN A 253 5.06 -12.58 10.74
N ALA A 254 4.58 -11.59 9.99
CA ALA A 254 5.34 -10.39 9.65
C ALA A 254 5.71 -9.58 10.92
N ALA A 255 4.76 -9.44 11.85
CA ALA A 255 5.01 -8.80 13.14
C ALA A 255 6.07 -9.56 13.96
N TRP A 256 6.02 -10.90 13.97
CA TRP A 256 7.06 -11.72 14.60
C TRP A 256 8.45 -11.51 13.98
N LEU A 257 8.56 -11.44 12.66
CA LEU A 257 9.83 -11.16 11.99
C LEU A 257 10.39 -9.79 12.37
N LYS A 258 9.54 -8.75 12.40
CA LYS A 258 9.94 -7.40 12.84
C LYS A 258 10.32 -7.35 14.32
N TRP A 259 9.59 -8.07 15.17
CA TRP A 259 9.94 -8.18 16.58
C TRP A 259 11.30 -8.86 16.76
N ARG A 260 11.55 -9.98 16.06
CA ARG A 260 12.84 -10.71 16.09
C ARG A 260 14.01 -9.84 15.63
N ALA A 261 13.83 -9.06 14.57
CA ALA A 261 14.85 -8.12 14.09
C ALA A 261 15.13 -6.98 15.09
N SER A 262 14.20 -6.72 16.01
CA SER A 262 14.28 -5.63 17.00
C SER A 262 14.66 -6.13 18.41
N THR A 263 14.96 -7.42 18.60
CA THR A 263 15.26 -8.00 19.93
C THR A 263 16.48 -7.36 20.59
N GLY A 264 17.48 -6.97 19.81
CA GLY A 264 18.67 -6.27 20.32
C GLY A 264 18.34 -4.97 21.07
N VAL A 265 17.19 -4.35 20.78
CA VAL A 265 16.68 -3.17 21.49
C VAL A 265 15.56 -3.53 22.46
N LEU A 266 14.59 -4.32 22.02
CA LEU A 266 13.41 -4.67 22.82
C LEU A 266 13.74 -5.53 24.03
N CYS A 267 14.75 -6.40 23.94
CA CYS A 267 15.18 -7.28 25.03
C CYS A 267 16.36 -6.73 25.83
N ASP A 268 16.98 -5.60 25.45
CA ASP A 268 18.10 -5.02 26.20
C ASP A 268 17.63 -4.48 27.55
N LYS A 269 18.20 -4.96 28.66
CA LYS A 269 17.85 -4.52 30.02
C LYS A 269 18.22 -3.06 30.28
N ARG A 270 19.19 -2.51 29.55
CA ARG A 270 19.63 -1.11 29.66
C ARG A 270 18.65 -0.12 29.01
N MET A 271 17.82 -0.61 28.10
CA MET A 271 16.87 0.23 27.36
C MET A 271 15.63 0.54 28.23
N PRO A 272 15.24 1.81 28.41
CA PRO A 272 14.04 2.16 29.15
C PRO A 272 12.78 1.54 28.56
N GLU A 273 11.91 0.99 29.41
CA GLU A 273 10.67 0.31 28.98
C GLU A 273 9.76 1.19 28.12
N ARG A 274 9.70 2.49 28.43
CA ARG A 274 8.93 3.46 27.64
C ARG A 274 9.43 3.55 26.20
N LEU A 275 10.74 3.47 25.97
CA LEU A 275 11.33 3.53 24.63
C LEU A 275 11.16 2.21 23.88
N LYS A 276 11.36 1.07 24.57
CA LYS A 276 11.02 -0.27 24.04
C LYS A 276 9.58 -0.31 23.53
N LEU A 277 8.66 0.24 24.32
CA LEU A 277 7.25 0.27 23.95
C LEU A 277 6.98 1.15 22.74
N LYS A 278 7.60 2.34 22.65
CA LYS A 278 7.46 3.19 21.46
C LYS A 278 7.90 2.45 20.20
N ILE A 279 9.01 1.72 20.26
CA ILE A 279 9.52 0.91 19.15
C ILE A 279 8.56 -0.24 18.84
N TYR A 280 8.09 -0.96 19.84
CA TYR A 280 7.08 -2.01 19.68
C TYR A 280 5.82 -1.49 18.98
N CYS A 281 5.27 -0.37 19.46
CA CYS A 281 4.08 0.25 18.88
C CYS A 281 4.31 0.77 17.47
N ALA A 282 5.48 1.33 17.17
CA ALA A 282 5.79 1.93 15.87
C ALA A 282 6.18 0.90 14.79
N VAL A 283 6.82 -0.21 15.16
CA VAL A 283 7.42 -1.17 14.22
C VAL A 283 6.66 -2.49 14.16
N VAL A 284 6.27 -3.03 15.32
CA VAL A 284 5.69 -4.37 15.41
C VAL A 284 4.17 -4.30 15.31
N LEU A 285 3.58 -3.41 16.10
CA LEU A 285 2.12 -3.27 16.19
C LEU A 285 1.52 -2.68 14.90
N THR A 286 2.20 -1.73 14.26
CA THR A 286 1.80 -1.19 12.94
C THR A 286 1.72 -2.28 11.87
N VAL A 287 2.67 -3.21 11.86
CA VAL A 287 2.68 -4.35 10.94
C VAL A 287 1.60 -5.37 11.31
N ALA A 288 1.42 -5.66 12.60
CA ALA A 288 0.39 -6.57 13.07
C ALA A 288 -1.04 -6.12 12.73
N LEU A 289 -1.28 -4.81 12.72
CA LEU A 289 -2.59 -4.20 12.49
C LEU A 289 -2.78 -3.70 11.05
N TYR A 290 -1.81 -3.93 10.16
CA TYR A 290 -1.92 -3.53 8.77
C TYR A 290 -3.09 -4.25 8.09
N GLY A 291 -4.02 -3.50 7.49
CA GLY A 291 -5.19 -4.07 6.81
C GLY A 291 -6.37 -4.41 7.72
N SER A 292 -6.22 -4.25 9.04
CA SER A 292 -7.19 -4.77 10.01
C SER A 292 -8.48 -3.94 10.14
N GLU A 293 -8.54 -2.76 9.53
CA GLU A 293 -9.74 -1.92 9.40
C GLU A 293 -10.89 -2.72 8.76
N CYS A 294 -10.60 -3.44 7.68
CA CYS A 294 -11.58 -4.17 6.86
C CYS A 294 -11.88 -5.60 7.36
N TRP A 295 -11.26 -6.02 8.45
CA TRP A 295 -11.39 -7.39 8.98
C TRP A 295 -12.74 -7.61 9.68
N PRO A 296 -13.53 -8.65 9.30
CA PRO A 296 -14.63 -9.13 10.14
C PRO A 296 -14.02 -9.96 11.29
N VAL A 297 -13.56 -9.28 12.34
CA VAL A 297 -12.71 -9.89 13.36
C VAL A 297 -13.48 -10.91 14.19
N THR A 298 -13.14 -12.20 14.01
CA THR A 298 -13.68 -13.32 14.80
C THR A 298 -12.97 -13.47 16.14
N ALA A 299 -13.59 -14.18 17.10
CA ALA A 299 -13.00 -14.46 18.40
C ALA A 299 -11.62 -15.17 18.30
N ALA A 300 -11.48 -16.10 17.34
CA ALA A 300 -10.23 -16.81 17.09
C ALA A 300 -9.09 -15.85 16.67
N ILE A 301 -9.40 -14.85 15.85
CA ILE A 301 -8.41 -13.86 15.39
C ILE A 301 -8.05 -12.89 16.51
N LYS A 302 -9.04 -12.44 17.30
CA LYS A 302 -8.78 -11.65 18.53
C LYS A 302 -7.84 -12.39 19.46
N TRP A 303 -8.12 -13.67 19.71
CA TRP A 303 -7.29 -14.51 20.56
C TRP A 303 -5.87 -14.64 20.03
N ARG A 304 -5.69 -14.93 18.73
CA ARG A 304 -4.37 -15.07 18.12
C ARG A 304 -3.52 -13.80 18.23
N LEU A 305 -4.12 -12.64 17.98
CA LEU A 305 -3.45 -11.34 18.14
C LEU A 305 -3.11 -11.06 19.61
N ALA A 306 -4.03 -11.34 20.53
CA ALA A 306 -3.81 -11.16 21.97
C ALA A 306 -2.67 -12.06 22.49
N VAL A 307 -2.59 -13.31 22.04
CA VAL A 307 -1.50 -14.24 22.39
C VAL A 307 -0.16 -13.71 21.86
N MET A 308 -0.12 -13.24 20.62
CA MET A 308 1.07 -12.63 20.03
C MET A 308 1.54 -11.41 20.83
N GLU A 309 0.66 -10.43 21.08
CA GLU A 309 0.96 -9.23 21.86
C GLU A 309 1.50 -9.59 23.25
N THR A 310 0.81 -10.50 23.94
CA THR A 310 1.18 -10.94 25.29
C THR A 310 2.57 -11.58 25.32
N ARG A 311 2.87 -12.50 24.39
CA ARG A 311 4.19 -13.15 24.33
C ARG A 311 5.30 -12.14 24.07
N MET A 312 5.11 -11.26 23.09
CA MET A 312 6.09 -10.23 22.73
C MET A 312 6.36 -9.26 23.89
N LEU A 313 5.32 -8.79 24.58
CA LEU A 313 5.46 -7.88 25.73
C LEU A 313 6.14 -8.57 26.93
N ARG A 314 5.80 -9.84 27.21
CA ARG A 314 6.48 -10.61 28.26
C ARG A 314 7.97 -10.74 28.00
N TRP A 315 8.36 -11.13 26.79
CA TRP A 315 9.77 -11.23 26.42
C TRP A 315 10.49 -9.88 26.44
N THR A 316 9.82 -8.81 26.01
CA THR A 316 10.35 -7.43 26.09
C THR A 316 10.62 -7.00 27.55
N ALA A 317 9.80 -7.48 28.50
CA ALA A 317 9.98 -7.28 29.94
C ALA A 317 10.96 -8.26 30.61
N GLY A 318 11.53 -9.21 29.86
CA GLY A 318 12.37 -10.28 30.41
C GLY A 318 11.59 -11.28 31.27
N LEU A 319 10.28 -11.42 31.06
CA LEU A 319 9.40 -12.31 31.83
C LEU A 319 9.23 -13.65 31.13
N THR A 320 9.38 -14.71 31.91
CA THR A 320 9.09 -16.09 31.54
C THR A 320 7.76 -16.55 32.14
N GLN A 321 7.37 -17.81 31.90
CA GLN A 321 6.21 -18.40 32.57
C GLN A 321 6.45 -18.62 34.06
N LEU A 322 7.70 -18.89 34.47
CA LEU A 322 8.09 -19.13 35.87
C LEU A 322 7.93 -17.90 36.77
N ASN A 323 7.81 -16.71 36.19
CA ASN A 323 7.60 -15.49 36.96
C ASN A 323 6.16 -15.34 37.48
N HIS A 324 5.22 -16.20 37.07
CA HIS A 324 3.81 -16.18 37.50
C HIS A 324 3.08 -14.82 37.39
N VAL A 325 3.60 -13.90 36.56
CA VAL A 325 3.01 -12.58 36.32
C VAL A 325 1.77 -12.71 35.43
N GLN A 326 0.66 -12.08 35.80
CA GLN A 326 -0.57 -12.06 35.00
C GLN A 326 -0.41 -11.17 33.76
N ASN A 327 -1.14 -11.47 32.69
CA ASN A 327 -1.03 -10.72 31.43
C ASN A 327 -1.49 -9.26 31.60
N GLU A 328 -2.51 -9.02 32.44
CA GLU A 328 -3.01 -7.70 32.81
C GLU A 328 -1.97 -6.87 33.57
N ASP A 329 -1.10 -7.50 34.37
CA ASP A 329 0.00 -6.81 35.05
C ASP A 329 1.08 -6.37 34.05
N VAL A 330 1.41 -7.23 33.07
CA VAL A 330 2.35 -6.89 31.99
C VAL A 330 1.82 -5.70 31.18
N ARG A 331 0.53 -5.70 30.85
CA ARG A 331 -0.11 -4.57 30.15
C ARG A 331 -0.11 -3.30 30.99
N ARG A 332 -0.39 -3.39 32.29
CA ARG A 332 -0.34 -2.24 33.22
C ARG A 332 1.07 -1.67 33.34
N ARG A 333 2.11 -2.51 33.44
CA ARG A 333 3.52 -2.09 33.48
C ARG A 333 3.89 -1.24 32.26
N PHE A 334 3.54 -1.71 31.07
CA PHE A 334 3.79 -0.96 29.83
C PHE A 334 2.75 0.14 29.56
N LYS A 335 1.64 0.24 30.31
CA LYS A 335 0.52 1.14 30.02
C LYS A 335 -0.02 0.93 28.59
N VAL A 336 -0.16 -0.32 28.18
CA VAL A 336 -0.61 -0.70 26.83
C VAL A 336 -2.08 -1.10 26.85
N THR A 337 -2.86 -0.43 26.02
CA THR A 337 -4.23 -0.86 25.70
C THR A 337 -4.18 -2.19 24.92
N PRO A 338 -5.05 -3.17 25.23
CA PRO A 338 -5.10 -4.44 24.51
C PRO A 338 -5.20 -4.25 22.99
N ILE A 339 -4.52 -5.10 22.22
CA ILE A 339 -4.56 -5.06 20.75
C ILE A 339 -5.98 -5.14 20.19
N THR A 340 -6.89 -5.83 20.88
CA THR A 340 -8.31 -5.90 20.50
C THR A 340 -8.97 -4.53 20.50
N MET A 341 -8.73 -3.70 21.53
CA MET A 341 -9.24 -2.33 21.58
C MET A 341 -8.65 -1.45 20.48
N LYS A 342 -7.40 -1.71 20.08
CA LYS A 342 -6.76 -1.00 18.98
C LYS A 342 -7.39 -1.35 17.63
N LEU A 343 -7.72 -2.62 17.40
CA LEU A 343 -8.49 -3.05 16.21
C LEU A 343 -9.83 -2.31 16.12
N HIS A 344 -10.55 -2.23 17.24
CA HIS A 344 -11.84 -1.54 17.33
C HIS A 344 -11.69 -0.06 16.98
N LYS A 345 -10.76 0.62 17.65
CA LYS A 345 -10.47 2.03 17.39
C LYS A 345 -10.08 2.28 15.93
N GLN A 346 -9.20 1.48 15.37
CA GLN A 346 -8.71 1.63 14.00
C GLN A 346 -9.84 1.47 12.97
N ARG A 347 -10.76 0.51 13.16
CA ARG A 347 -11.93 0.36 12.31
C ARG A 347 -12.90 1.54 12.41
N LEU A 348 -13.18 2.03 13.62
CA LEU A 348 -14.07 3.17 13.83
C LEU A 348 -13.50 4.46 13.23
N VAL A 349 -12.20 4.72 13.43
CA VAL A 349 -11.49 5.86 12.82
C VAL A 349 -11.56 5.77 11.30
N TRP A 350 -11.30 4.59 10.72
CA TRP A 350 -11.42 4.38 9.29
C TRP A 350 -12.84 4.64 8.78
N TYR A 351 -13.86 4.15 9.49
CA TYR A 351 -15.26 4.34 9.14
C TYR A 351 -15.65 5.83 9.17
N GLY A 352 -15.29 6.55 10.23
CA GLY A 352 -15.51 7.99 10.34
C GLY A 352 -14.85 8.79 9.22
N HIS A 353 -13.57 8.51 8.93
CA HIS A 353 -12.88 9.14 7.79
C HIS A 353 -13.54 8.84 6.45
N THR A 354 -14.03 7.60 6.26
CA THR A 354 -14.71 7.20 5.01
C THR A 354 -16.04 7.93 4.84
N LEU A 355 -16.79 8.16 5.93
CA LEU A 355 -18.05 8.90 5.88
C LEU A 355 -17.86 10.38 5.55
N GLN A 356 -16.76 10.97 6.02
CA GLN A 356 -16.42 12.38 5.80
C GLN A 356 -15.78 12.66 4.43
N ALA A 357 -15.30 11.61 3.74
CA ALA A 357 -14.69 11.75 2.42
C ALA A 357 -15.73 12.15 1.35
N ASP A 358 -15.25 12.69 0.23
CA ASP A 358 -16.07 12.98 -0.95
C ASP A 358 -16.68 11.67 -1.51
N ASP A 359 -17.89 11.74 -2.08
CA ASP A 359 -18.63 10.63 -2.69
C ASP A 359 -17.87 10.01 -3.86
N ALA A 360 -17.04 10.79 -4.55
CA ALA A 360 -16.14 10.31 -5.59
C ALA A 360 -14.94 9.50 -5.04
N THR A 361 -14.70 9.53 -3.73
CA THR A 361 -13.58 8.80 -3.12
C THR A 361 -13.84 7.31 -3.16
N VAL A 362 -12.85 6.55 -3.60
CA VAL A 362 -12.94 5.07 -3.72
C VAL A 362 -13.36 4.38 -2.42
N ALA A 363 -12.94 4.88 -1.25
CA ALA A 363 -13.34 4.31 0.04
C ALA A 363 -14.86 4.44 0.27
N LYS A 364 -15.45 5.56 -0.14
CA LYS A 364 -16.88 5.85 0.02
C LYS A 364 -17.73 5.11 -1.01
N ILE A 365 -17.28 5.08 -2.27
CA ILE A 365 -17.85 4.22 -3.32
C ILE A 365 -17.86 2.76 -2.84
N GLY A 366 -16.74 2.30 -2.30
CA GLY A 366 -16.63 0.98 -1.69
C GLY A 366 -17.64 0.79 -0.57
N LEU A 367 -17.63 1.64 0.46
CA LEU A 367 -18.55 1.50 1.60
C LEU A 367 -20.02 1.38 1.20
N HIS A 368 -20.44 2.06 0.13
CA HIS A 368 -21.81 2.03 -0.39
C HIS A 368 -22.03 0.99 -1.50
N PHE A 369 -20.99 0.27 -1.93
CA PHE A 369 -21.11 -0.77 -2.95
C PHE A 369 -21.90 -1.96 -2.42
N ALA A 370 -22.93 -2.35 -3.17
CA ALA A 370 -23.79 -3.48 -2.84
C ALA A 370 -23.80 -4.48 -3.99
N VAL A 371 -23.36 -5.71 -3.70
CA VAL A 371 -23.51 -6.82 -4.64
C VAL A 371 -24.98 -7.27 -4.61
N PRO A 372 -25.70 -7.30 -5.74
CA PRO A 372 -27.09 -7.74 -5.76
C PRO A 372 -27.16 -9.25 -5.50
N GLY A 373 -28.04 -9.69 -4.60
CA GLY A 373 -28.18 -11.11 -4.26
C GLY A 373 -28.75 -11.36 -2.86
N ARG A 374 -29.20 -12.60 -2.64
CA ARG A 374 -29.70 -13.10 -1.35
C ARG A 374 -28.64 -13.92 -0.64
N ARG A 375 -28.67 -13.89 0.70
CA ARG A 375 -27.78 -14.68 1.54
C ARG A 375 -28.14 -16.17 1.46
N PRO A 376 -27.15 -17.10 1.44
CA PRO A 376 -27.43 -18.52 1.59
C PRO A 376 -28.14 -18.84 2.91
N LYS A 377 -28.96 -19.89 2.91
CA LYS A 377 -29.53 -20.46 4.15
C LYS A 377 -28.43 -21.24 4.89
N GLY A 378 -28.14 -20.86 6.13
CA GLY A 378 -27.12 -21.50 6.98
C GLY A 378 -26.61 -20.59 8.10
N PRO A 379 -25.71 -21.07 8.97
CA PRO A 379 -25.14 -20.24 10.04
C PRO A 379 -24.42 -19.02 9.45
N PRO A 380 -24.73 -17.81 9.95
CA PRO A 380 -24.23 -16.59 9.35
C PRO A 380 -22.71 -16.44 9.61
N LYS A 381 -21.90 -16.40 8.55
CA LYS A 381 -20.52 -15.90 8.64
C LYS A 381 -20.54 -14.43 9.14
N GLN A 382 -19.62 -14.08 10.03
CA GLN A 382 -19.53 -12.74 10.61
C GLN A 382 -19.19 -11.71 9.53
N LEU A 383 -20.07 -10.71 9.34
CA LEU A 383 -19.89 -9.66 8.33
C LEU A 383 -18.99 -8.53 8.85
N TRP A 384 -18.46 -7.74 7.92
CA TRP A 384 -17.78 -6.50 8.31
C TRP A 384 -18.72 -5.59 9.09
N LEU A 385 -19.90 -5.34 8.52
CA LEU A 385 -20.91 -4.44 9.05
C LEU A 385 -21.42 -4.91 10.41
N ASP A 386 -21.59 -6.22 10.61
CA ASP A 386 -21.93 -6.79 11.92
C ASP A 386 -20.85 -6.46 12.97
N THR A 387 -19.58 -6.56 12.58
CA THR A 387 -18.46 -6.26 13.46
C THR A 387 -18.36 -4.75 13.72
N LEU A 388 -18.60 -3.90 12.70
CA LEU A 388 -18.67 -2.45 12.85
C LEU A 388 -19.81 -2.03 13.80
N HIS A 389 -21.02 -2.57 13.61
CA HIS A 389 -22.15 -2.30 14.49
C HIS A 389 -21.89 -2.79 15.92
N GLY A 390 -21.21 -3.93 16.07
CA GLY A 390 -20.72 -4.39 17.38
C GLY A 390 -19.78 -3.38 18.04
N ASP A 391 -18.84 -2.84 17.28
CA ASP A 391 -17.88 -1.83 17.75
C ASP A 391 -18.55 -0.50 18.12
N LEU A 392 -19.49 -0.03 17.29
CA LEU A 392 -20.30 1.17 17.55
C LEU A 392 -21.11 1.02 18.84
N ARG A 393 -21.79 -0.14 19.02
CA ARG A 393 -22.51 -0.45 20.26
C ARG A 393 -21.58 -0.47 21.47
N ALA A 394 -20.41 -1.10 21.36
CA ALA A 394 -19.43 -1.15 22.44
C ALA A 394 -18.86 0.24 22.79
N ALA A 395 -18.79 1.15 21.82
CA ALA A 395 -18.37 2.53 22.01
C ALA A 395 -19.51 3.48 22.44
N GLY A 396 -20.77 3.02 22.44
CA GLY A 396 -21.93 3.86 22.70
C GLY A 396 -22.18 4.91 21.62
N LEU A 397 -21.75 4.65 20.37
CA LEU A 397 -21.86 5.57 19.24
C LEU A 397 -23.00 5.16 18.30
N HIS A 398 -23.81 6.14 17.87
CA HIS A 398 -24.73 5.96 16.75
C HIS A 398 -23.99 6.11 15.41
N PRO A 399 -24.35 5.37 14.34
CA PRO A 399 -23.72 5.52 13.02
C PRO A 399 -23.65 6.97 12.50
N ASP A 400 -24.67 7.79 12.80
CA ASP A 400 -24.72 9.19 12.39
C ASP A 400 -23.76 10.10 13.18
N GLN A 401 -23.39 9.70 14.41
CA GLN A 401 -22.42 10.42 15.24
C GLN A 401 -20.98 10.24 14.76
N ALA A 402 -20.71 9.26 13.89
CA ALA A 402 -19.39 9.06 13.28
C ALA A 402 -19.01 10.14 12.25
N ARG A 403 -19.97 11.02 11.87
CA ARG A 403 -19.69 12.21 11.04
C ARG A 403 -18.97 13.30 11.82
N ASP A 404 -19.20 13.40 13.12
CA ASP A 404 -18.62 14.44 13.97
C ASP A 404 -17.25 13.97 14.50
N GLY A 405 -16.18 14.27 13.77
CA GLY A 405 -14.80 13.80 14.01
C GLY A 405 -14.11 14.28 15.30
N ASN A 406 -14.85 14.55 16.38
CA ASN A 406 -14.35 15.16 17.62
C ASN A 406 -14.60 14.31 18.89
N LYS A 407 -14.92 13.01 18.80
CA LYS A 407 -15.11 12.15 19.97
C LYS A 407 -14.38 10.81 19.90
#